data_AF-A0A5C5VA27-F1
#
_entry.id   AF-A0A5C5VA27-F1
#
_cell.length_a   1.000
_cell.length_b   1.000
_cell.length_c   1.000
_cell.angle_alpha   90.00
_cell.angle_beta   90.00
_cell.angle_gamma   90.00
#
_symmetry.space_group_name_H-M   'P 1'
#
loop_
_entity.id
_entity.type
_entity.pdbx_description
1 polymer ?
#
loop_
_entity_poly.entity_id
_entity_poly.type
_entity_poly.pdbx_seq_one_letter_code
_entity_poly.pdbx_strand_id
1 'polypeptide(L)'
;MLADEMRAVDVLFAQEDVDPKRIGAYGHSLGAKEALYLTAFDNRVCAAVASEGGIGMDSTNWEAPWYLGPIVKSEGFTRRHDDLIALIAPRPFLALGGETGRGCADGVRSWPELLVGQRVAALYEQPLRIGLWNHGEGHHLSADSGKRIVEWLNAYVAEK
;
A
#
# COMPACT_ATOMS: atom_id res chain seq x y z
N MET A 1 8.02 1.25 -13.65
CA MET A 1 6.98 0.99 -12.62
C MET A 1 6.70 2.28 -11.87
N LEU A 2 7.36 2.63 -10.76
CA LEU A 2 7.01 3.86 -10.00
C LEU A 2 6.96 5.16 -10.83
N ALA A 3 7.94 5.40 -11.70
CA ALA A 3 7.93 6.58 -12.57
C ALA A 3 6.72 6.60 -13.51
N ASP A 4 6.32 5.44 -14.05
CA ASP A 4 5.17 5.30 -14.93
C ASP A 4 3.85 5.52 -14.17
N GLU A 5 3.78 5.02 -12.93
CA GLU A 5 2.63 5.25 -12.04
C GLU A 5 2.47 6.74 -11.69
N MET A 6 3.56 7.45 -11.37
CA MET A 6 3.52 8.90 -11.15
C MET A 6 3.10 9.67 -12.40
N ARG A 7 3.50 9.20 -13.60
CA ARG A 7 3.01 9.74 -14.88
C ARG A 7 1.52 9.44 -15.09
N ALA A 8 1.03 8.27 -14.69
CA ALA A 8 -0.39 7.97 -14.74
C ALA A 8 -1.20 8.91 -13.83
N VAL A 9 -0.67 9.26 -12.65
CA VAL A 9 -1.25 10.32 -11.80
C VAL A 9 -1.25 11.68 -12.51
N ASP A 10 -0.18 12.04 -13.24
CA ASP A 10 -0.16 13.28 -14.05
C ASP A 10 -1.28 13.31 -15.09
N VAL A 11 -1.54 12.17 -15.76
CA VAL A 11 -2.62 12.04 -16.75
C VAL A 11 -3.99 12.26 -16.10
N LEU A 12 -4.24 11.65 -14.94
CA LEU A 12 -5.48 11.85 -14.19
C LEU A 12 -5.65 13.30 -13.75
N PHE A 13 -4.59 13.94 -13.25
CA PHE A 13 -4.60 15.36 -12.86
C PHE A 13 -4.96 16.32 -13.99
N ALA A 14 -4.68 15.93 -15.24
CA ALA A 14 -4.95 16.76 -16.40
C ALA A 14 -6.36 16.57 -16.98
N GLN A 15 -7.16 15.62 -16.50
CA GLN A 15 -8.53 15.41 -16.98
C GLN A 15 -9.49 16.41 -16.34
N GLU A 16 -10.37 17.00 -17.13
CA GLU A 16 -11.35 17.99 -16.65
C GLU A 16 -12.43 17.38 -15.73
N ASP A 17 -12.70 16.07 -15.88
CA ASP A 17 -13.71 15.33 -15.13
C ASP A 17 -13.14 14.57 -13.90
N VAL A 18 -11.85 14.79 -13.59
CA VAL A 18 -11.19 14.21 -12.41
C VAL A 18 -10.94 15.28 -11.35
N ASP A 19 -11.38 15.03 -10.12
CA ASP A 19 -11.00 15.86 -8.98
C ASP A 19 -9.57 15.49 -8.51
N PRO A 20 -8.59 16.41 -8.60
CA PRO A 20 -7.21 16.13 -8.22
C PRO A 20 -7.02 15.82 -6.73
N LYS A 21 -8.01 16.09 -5.87
CA LYS A 21 -7.99 15.73 -4.44
C LYS A 21 -8.48 14.31 -4.18
N ARG A 22 -9.03 13.64 -5.20
CA ARG A 22 -9.73 12.35 -5.10
C ARG A 22 -9.08 11.27 -5.96
N ILE A 23 -7.76 11.18 -5.90
CA ILE A 23 -7.00 10.13 -6.55
C ILE A 23 -6.52 9.13 -5.49
N GLY A 24 -6.97 7.88 -5.61
CA GLY A 24 -6.52 6.77 -4.79
C GLY A 24 -5.78 5.72 -5.61
N ALA A 25 -5.03 4.86 -4.93
CA ALA A 25 -4.31 3.76 -5.56
C ALA A 25 -4.80 2.40 -5.02
N TYR A 26 -4.86 1.42 -5.90
CA TYR A 26 -5.09 0.04 -5.51
C TYR A 26 -4.22 -0.87 -6.37
N GLY A 27 -3.71 -1.94 -5.76
CA GLY A 27 -3.19 -3.05 -6.52
C GLY A 27 -3.18 -4.35 -5.74
N HIS A 28 -3.05 -5.44 -6.47
CA HIS A 28 -2.95 -6.80 -5.95
C HIS A 28 -1.64 -7.45 -6.42
N SER A 29 -0.99 -8.24 -5.56
CA SER A 29 0.27 -8.92 -5.85
C SER A 29 1.36 -7.92 -6.26
N LEU A 30 1.88 -8.00 -7.49
CA LEU A 30 2.83 -6.99 -8.03
C LEU A 30 2.26 -5.58 -7.92
N GLY A 31 0.99 -5.37 -8.30
CA GLY A 31 0.37 -4.05 -8.24
C GLY A 31 0.24 -3.51 -6.80
N ALA A 32 0.21 -4.39 -5.78
CA ALA A 32 0.19 -3.95 -4.39
C ALA A 32 1.55 -3.36 -3.95
N LYS A 33 2.65 -3.88 -4.50
CA LYS A 33 4.00 -3.31 -4.32
C LYS A 33 4.08 -1.92 -4.92
N GLU A 34 3.56 -1.77 -6.14
CA GLU A 34 3.45 -0.50 -6.85
C GLU A 34 2.58 0.50 -6.05
N ALA A 35 1.38 0.09 -5.63
CA ALA A 35 0.50 0.93 -4.80
C ALA A 35 1.17 1.41 -3.49
N LEU A 36 1.94 0.55 -2.81
CA LEU A 36 2.72 0.93 -1.62
C LEU A 36 3.74 2.04 -1.95
N TYR A 37 4.56 1.83 -2.98
CA TYR A 37 5.60 2.80 -3.37
C TYR A 37 5.01 4.10 -3.92
N LEU A 38 4.02 4.02 -4.82
CA LEU A 38 3.34 5.19 -5.35
C LEU A 38 2.76 6.04 -4.23
N THR A 39 2.07 5.41 -3.28
CA THR A 39 1.48 6.16 -2.17
C THR A 39 2.57 6.80 -1.32
N ALA A 40 3.66 6.10 -1.01
CA ALA A 40 4.75 6.67 -0.21
C ALA A 40 5.45 7.86 -0.89
N PHE A 41 5.65 7.82 -2.22
CA PHE A 41 6.43 8.82 -2.94
C PHE A 41 5.62 9.91 -3.66
N ASP A 42 4.32 9.70 -3.87
CA ASP A 42 3.44 10.68 -4.50
C ASP A 42 2.31 11.11 -3.55
N ASN A 43 2.47 12.31 -2.97
CA ASN A 43 1.52 12.88 -2.03
C ASN A 43 0.16 13.23 -2.65
N ARG A 44 0.04 13.18 -3.98
CA ARG A 44 -1.24 13.37 -4.67
C ARG A 44 -2.17 12.17 -4.53
N VAL A 45 -1.63 10.97 -4.26
CA VAL A 45 -2.44 9.80 -3.91
C VAL A 45 -2.94 9.97 -2.48
N CYS A 46 -4.25 10.16 -2.34
CA CYS A 46 -4.87 10.59 -1.09
C CYS A 46 -5.30 9.44 -0.18
N ALA A 47 -5.36 8.20 -0.70
CA ALA A 47 -5.55 6.94 0.02
C ALA A 47 -5.12 5.76 -0.86
N ALA A 48 -4.78 4.62 -0.24
CA ALA A 48 -4.46 3.42 -1.00
C ALA A 48 -4.84 2.11 -0.34
N VAL A 49 -4.90 1.06 -1.17
CA VAL A 49 -5.13 -0.32 -0.79
C VAL A 49 -4.09 -1.23 -1.45
N ALA A 50 -3.31 -1.96 -0.66
CA ALA A 50 -2.31 -2.93 -1.12
C ALA A 50 -2.74 -4.35 -0.72
N SER A 51 -3.08 -5.18 -1.70
CA SER A 51 -3.53 -6.56 -1.46
C SER A 51 -2.42 -7.57 -1.80
N GLU A 52 -1.94 -8.29 -0.79
CA GLU A 52 -0.95 -9.37 -0.94
C GLU A 52 0.32 -8.96 -1.72
N GLY A 53 0.82 -7.75 -1.47
CA GLY A 53 2.06 -7.24 -2.08
C GLY A 53 3.32 -7.57 -1.29
N GLY A 54 3.13 -7.89 -0.01
CA GLY A 54 4.17 -8.09 0.96
C GLY A 54 4.70 -6.77 1.47
N ILE A 55 3.99 -6.15 2.42
CA ILE A 55 4.42 -4.90 3.05
C ILE A 55 5.78 -5.11 3.71
N GLY A 56 5.98 -6.22 4.42
CA GLY A 56 7.28 -6.57 4.98
C GLY A 56 8.37 -6.75 3.90
N MET A 57 9.54 -6.18 4.12
CA MET A 57 10.67 -6.31 3.18
C MET A 57 11.13 -7.77 2.99
N ASP A 58 10.93 -8.63 3.99
CA ASP A 58 11.27 -10.05 3.94
C ASP A 58 10.07 -10.97 3.69
N SER A 59 8.88 -10.42 3.41
CA SER A 59 7.68 -11.23 3.25
C SER A 59 7.54 -11.86 1.86
N THR A 60 8.36 -11.44 0.89
CA THR A 60 8.32 -11.90 -0.50
C THR A 60 9.63 -11.54 -1.22
N ASN A 61 9.69 -11.77 -2.53
CA ASN A 61 10.87 -11.68 -3.39
C ASN A 61 11.32 -10.25 -3.75
N TRP A 62 11.38 -9.34 -2.78
CA TRP A 62 11.79 -7.94 -3.00
C TRP A 62 13.20 -7.78 -3.60
N GLU A 63 14.05 -8.79 -3.45
CA GLU A 63 15.38 -8.87 -4.04
C GLU A 63 15.41 -9.14 -5.55
N ALA A 64 14.27 -9.49 -6.15
CA ALA A 64 14.20 -9.76 -7.58
C ALA A 64 14.62 -8.53 -8.40
N PRO A 65 15.28 -8.72 -9.56
CA PRO A 65 15.88 -7.62 -10.32
C PRO A 65 14.86 -6.63 -10.90
N TRP A 66 13.58 -7.01 -10.99
CA TRP A 66 12.48 -6.13 -11.39
C TRP A 66 11.83 -5.38 -10.22
N TYR A 67 12.31 -5.57 -8.99
CA TYR A 67 11.90 -4.79 -7.81
C TYR A 67 13.08 -3.95 -7.30
N LEU A 68 13.65 -4.30 -6.15
CA LEU A 68 14.71 -3.53 -5.49
C LEU A 68 16.10 -4.13 -5.75
N GLY A 69 16.17 -5.33 -6.32
CA GLY A 69 17.42 -6.02 -6.62
C GLY A 69 18.12 -6.55 -5.37
N PRO A 70 19.29 -7.19 -5.54
CA PRO A 70 19.97 -7.92 -4.46
C PRO A 70 20.48 -7.01 -3.33
N ILE A 71 20.50 -5.69 -3.52
CA ILE A 71 20.97 -4.72 -2.52
C ILE A 71 20.18 -4.81 -1.21
N VAL A 72 18.90 -5.18 -1.27
CA VAL A 72 18.04 -5.28 -0.06
C VAL A 72 18.44 -6.42 0.88
N LYS A 73 19.31 -7.33 0.42
CA LYS A 73 19.91 -8.41 1.22
C LYS A 73 21.35 -8.13 1.63
N SER A 74 21.91 -6.97 1.29
CA SER A 74 23.26 -6.58 1.68
C SER A 74 23.33 -6.14 3.14
N GLU A 75 24.42 -6.43 3.83
CA GLU A 75 24.60 -6.09 5.26
C GLU A 75 24.50 -4.59 5.57
N GLY A 76 24.82 -3.73 4.58
CA GLY A 76 24.75 -2.27 4.72
C GLY A 76 23.38 -1.65 4.44
N PHE A 77 22.39 -2.44 4.00
CA PHE A 77 21.07 -1.92 3.67
C PHE A 77 20.19 -1.83 4.92
N THR A 78 19.93 -0.61 5.36
CA THR A 78 19.21 -0.35 6.63
C THR A 78 17.78 0.14 6.44
N ARG A 79 17.33 0.39 5.20
CA ARG A 79 15.98 0.89 4.91
C ARG A 79 14.99 -0.24 4.91
N ARG A 80 13.78 0.01 5.40
CA ARG A 80 12.74 -1.00 5.57
C ARG A 80 11.40 -0.41 5.16
N HIS A 81 10.38 -1.25 4.95
CA HIS A 81 9.08 -0.75 4.48
C HIS A 81 8.23 -0.08 5.56
N ASP A 82 8.61 -0.18 6.83
CA ASP A 82 8.09 0.72 7.87
C ASP A 82 8.44 2.19 7.58
N ASP A 83 9.58 2.48 6.93
CA ASP A 83 9.89 3.85 6.44
C ASP A 83 8.84 4.33 5.43
N LEU A 84 8.40 3.45 4.52
CA LEU A 84 7.38 3.78 3.51
C LEU A 84 6.02 4.01 4.16
N ILE A 85 5.64 3.15 5.09
CA ILE A 85 4.39 3.30 5.83
C ILE A 85 4.41 4.60 6.68
N ALA A 86 5.57 4.99 7.23
CA ALA A 86 5.74 6.28 7.90
C ALA A 86 5.59 7.47 6.94
N LEU A 87 6.10 7.39 5.71
CA LEU A 87 5.91 8.42 4.66
C LEU A 87 4.45 8.53 4.18
N ILE A 88 3.68 7.45 4.29
CA ILE A 88 2.26 7.45 3.95
C ILE A 88 1.46 8.17 5.02
N ALA A 89 1.81 8.01 6.30
CA ALA A 89 1.09 8.65 7.41
C ALA A 89 0.99 10.18 7.25
N PRO A 90 -0.15 10.80 7.59
CA PRO A 90 -1.38 10.20 8.16
C PRO A 90 -2.39 9.74 7.10
N ARG A 91 -2.00 9.59 5.83
CA ARG A 91 -2.93 9.24 4.75
C ARG A 91 -3.48 7.81 4.93
N PRO A 92 -4.72 7.56 4.50
CA PRO A 92 -5.33 6.25 4.64
C PRO A 92 -4.60 5.17 3.83
N PHE A 93 -4.20 4.09 4.48
CA PHE A 93 -3.56 2.94 3.87
C PHE A 93 -4.11 1.63 4.44
N LEU A 94 -4.58 0.75 3.56
CA LEU A 94 -5.06 -0.58 3.96
C LEU A 94 -4.22 -1.66 3.31
N ALA A 95 -3.61 -2.52 4.12
CA ALA A 95 -3.08 -3.79 3.67
C ALA A 95 -4.20 -4.85 3.69
N LEU A 96 -4.33 -5.65 2.64
CA LEU A 96 -5.15 -6.86 2.65
C LEU A 96 -4.25 -8.08 2.70
N GLY A 97 -4.48 -8.92 3.71
CA GLY A 97 -3.70 -10.13 3.97
C GLY A 97 -4.50 -11.41 3.71
N GLY A 98 -3.90 -12.35 3.00
CA GLY A 98 -4.42 -13.71 2.75
C GLY A 98 -3.98 -14.73 3.81
N GLU A 99 -3.14 -14.30 4.76
CA GLU A 99 -2.55 -15.05 5.88
C GLU A 99 -1.63 -16.20 5.46
N THR A 100 -2.15 -17.23 4.79
CA THR A 100 -1.37 -18.43 4.42
C THR A 100 -1.71 -18.90 3.02
N GLY A 101 -0.74 -19.57 2.38
CA GLY A 101 -0.93 -20.17 1.06
C GLY A 101 0.18 -19.77 0.09
N ARG A 102 0.18 -20.41 -1.08
CA ARG A 102 1.15 -20.12 -2.12
C ARG A 102 0.92 -18.71 -2.67
N GLY A 103 1.95 -17.88 -2.61
CA GLY A 103 1.91 -16.49 -3.09
C GLY A 103 1.49 -15.48 -2.02
N CYS A 104 1.04 -15.94 -0.85
CA CYS A 104 0.53 -15.03 0.17
C CYS A 104 1.65 -14.23 0.81
N ALA A 105 1.55 -12.91 0.72
CA ALA A 105 2.63 -12.02 1.12
C ALA A 105 2.27 -11.19 2.37
N ASP A 106 0.98 -10.99 2.66
CA ASP A 106 0.50 -10.25 3.81
C ASP A 106 -0.41 -11.06 4.75
N GLY A 107 -0.59 -10.56 5.97
CA GLY A 107 -1.33 -11.21 7.05
C GLY A 107 -1.01 -10.56 8.40
N VAL A 108 -1.22 -11.27 9.50
CA VAL A 108 -0.86 -10.78 10.86
C VAL A 108 0.61 -10.34 10.92
N ARG A 109 1.49 -10.99 10.13
CA ARG A 109 2.91 -10.66 9.99
C ARG A 109 3.19 -9.24 9.47
N SER A 110 2.23 -8.56 8.86
CA SER A 110 2.38 -7.19 8.31
C SER A 110 2.14 -6.09 9.36
N TRP A 111 1.68 -6.44 10.57
CA TRP A 111 1.42 -5.47 11.64
C TRP A 111 2.64 -4.64 12.09
N PRO A 112 3.88 -5.19 12.21
CA PRO A 112 5.03 -4.42 12.65
C PRO A 112 5.24 -3.14 11.82
N GLU A 113 5.18 -3.23 10.50
CA GLU A 113 5.31 -2.07 9.60
C GLU A 113 4.13 -1.11 9.74
N LEU A 114 2.89 -1.63 9.80
CA LEU A 114 1.68 -0.83 9.93
C LEU A 114 1.62 -0.04 11.26
N LEU A 115 2.12 -0.62 12.35
CA LEU A 115 2.19 0.03 13.65
C LEU A 115 3.13 1.24 13.66
N VAL A 116 4.20 1.23 12.86
CA VAL A 116 5.06 2.41 12.69
C VAL A 116 4.28 3.56 12.07
N GLY A 117 3.51 3.27 11.01
CA GLY A 117 2.60 4.26 10.40
C GLY A 117 1.57 4.80 11.38
N GLN A 118 0.93 3.94 12.17
CA GLN A 118 -0.05 4.37 13.16
C GLN A 118 0.59 5.29 14.23
N ARG A 119 1.82 5.00 14.68
CA ARG A 119 2.54 5.87 15.62
C ARG A 119 2.83 7.24 15.04
N VAL A 120 3.24 7.30 13.77
CA VAL A 120 3.45 8.57 13.08
C VAL A 120 2.12 9.31 12.87
N ALA A 121 1.08 8.60 12.42
CA ALA A 121 -0.25 9.16 12.21
C ALA A 121 -0.86 9.75 13.50
N ALA A 122 -0.59 9.16 14.66
CA ALA A 122 -1.05 9.66 15.97
C ALA A 122 -0.53 11.08 16.29
N LEU A 123 0.58 11.52 15.69
CA LEU A 123 1.13 12.87 15.86
C LEU A 123 0.30 13.96 15.15
N TYR A 124 -0.61 13.57 14.25
CA TYR A 124 -1.40 14.49 13.42
C TYR A 124 -2.79 14.79 14.00
N GLU A 125 -3.12 14.28 15.18
CA GLU A 125 -4.43 14.49 15.85
C GLU A 125 -5.66 14.11 14.98
N GLN A 126 -5.46 13.19 14.02
CA GLN A 126 -6.50 12.65 13.15
C GLN A 126 -6.84 11.21 13.53
N PRO A 127 -8.03 10.70 13.16
CA PRO A 127 -8.34 9.28 13.29
C PRO A 127 -7.26 8.41 12.62
N LEU A 128 -6.89 7.30 13.25
CA LEU A 128 -5.96 6.34 12.66
C LEU A 128 -6.61 5.66 11.45
N ARG A 129 -5.97 5.81 10.28
CA ARG A 129 -6.47 5.29 8.99
C ARG A 129 -5.43 4.38 8.32
N ILE A 130 -4.55 3.77 9.10
CA ILE A 130 -3.58 2.77 8.62
C ILE A 130 -3.96 1.44 9.26
N GLY A 131 -4.15 0.38 8.47
CA GLY A 131 -4.62 -0.88 9.01
C GLY A 131 -4.40 -2.09 8.12
N LEU A 132 -4.75 -3.24 8.69
CA LEU A 132 -4.78 -4.54 8.04
C LEU A 132 -6.21 -5.06 8.05
N TRP A 133 -6.69 -5.52 6.89
CA TRP A 133 -7.80 -6.46 6.84
C TRP A 133 -7.29 -7.81 6.38
N ASN A 134 -7.32 -8.79 7.29
CA ASN A 134 -6.86 -10.13 7.00
C ASN A 134 -8.06 -11.01 6.67
N HIS A 135 -8.19 -11.39 5.41
CA HIS A 135 -9.31 -12.19 4.92
C HIS A 135 -9.04 -13.70 5.03
N GLY A 136 -7.77 -14.12 5.08
CA GLY A 136 -7.40 -15.52 5.29
C GLY A 136 -7.73 -16.46 4.13
N GLU A 137 -8.10 -15.92 2.96
CA GLU A 137 -8.49 -16.73 1.78
C GLU A 137 -7.30 -17.01 0.85
N GLY A 138 -6.07 -16.76 1.31
CA GLY A 138 -4.86 -16.91 0.53
C GLY A 138 -4.66 -15.83 -0.54
N HIS A 139 -3.92 -16.15 -1.60
CA HIS A 139 -3.52 -15.20 -2.65
C HIS A 139 -4.63 -14.98 -3.69
N HIS A 140 -5.84 -14.72 -3.20
CA HIS A 140 -7.06 -14.63 -3.98
C HIS A 140 -7.78 -13.31 -3.73
N LEU A 141 -8.33 -12.74 -4.79
CA LEU A 141 -9.21 -11.57 -4.70
C LEU A 141 -10.67 -12.03 -4.77
N SER A 142 -11.24 -12.36 -3.61
CA SER A 142 -12.66 -12.74 -3.50
C SER A 142 -13.59 -11.54 -3.71
N ALA A 143 -14.87 -11.80 -3.93
CA ALA A 143 -15.89 -10.74 -4.00
C ALA A 143 -15.96 -9.93 -2.69
N ASP A 144 -15.80 -10.61 -1.55
CA ASP A 144 -15.76 -9.96 -0.23
C ASP A 144 -14.52 -9.06 -0.09
N SER A 145 -13.35 -9.52 -0.56
CA SER A 145 -12.15 -8.70 -0.62
C SER A 145 -12.32 -7.48 -1.53
N GLY A 146 -12.91 -7.68 -2.71
CA GLY A 146 -13.26 -6.59 -3.62
C GLY A 146 -14.19 -5.56 -2.98
N LYS A 147 -15.20 -6.02 -2.24
CA LYS A 147 -16.10 -5.14 -1.50
C LYS A 147 -15.36 -4.30 -0.45
N ARG A 148 -14.42 -4.89 0.31
CA ARG A 148 -13.61 -4.16 1.28
C ARG A 148 -12.70 -3.11 0.66
N ILE A 149 -12.10 -3.42 -0.50
CA ILE A 149 -11.30 -2.46 -1.27
C ILE A 149 -12.16 -1.25 -1.66
N VAL A 150 -13.35 -1.49 -2.22
CA VAL A 150 -14.26 -0.42 -2.65
C VAL A 150 -14.77 0.39 -1.46
N GLU A 151 -15.15 -0.26 -0.36
CA GLU A 151 -15.58 0.42 0.88
C GLU A 151 -14.48 1.37 1.39
N TRP A 152 -13.22 0.92 1.41
CA TRP A 152 -12.09 1.74 1.83
C TRP A 152 -11.87 2.95 0.92
N LEU A 153 -11.82 2.72 -0.39
CA LEU A 153 -11.62 3.79 -1.36
C LEU A 153 -12.78 4.79 -1.35
N ASN A 154 -14.03 4.33 -1.20
CA ASN A 154 -15.16 5.24 -1.06
C ASN A 154 -15.04 6.12 0.19
N ALA A 155 -14.73 5.54 1.34
CA ALA A 155 -14.62 6.28 2.60
C ALA A 155 -13.51 7.36 2.59
N TYR A 156 -12.43 7.15 1.83
CA TYR A 156 -11.23 7.99 1.93
C TYR A 156 -10.84 8.77 0.67
N VAL A 157 -11.39 8.36 -0.49
CA VAL A 157 -11.21 9.01 -1.79
C VAL A 157 -12.51 9.66 -2.25
N ALA A 158 -13.67 9.05 -2.01
CA ALA A 158 -14.92 9.52 -2.59
C ALA A 158 -15.64 10.61 -1.78
N GLU A 159 -15.42 10.68 -0.47
CA GLU A 159 -16.17 11.59 0.43
C GLU A 159 -15.38 12.82 0.90
N LYS A 160 -14.32 13.22 0.17
CA LYS A 160 -13.56 14.44 0.44
C LYS A 160 -14.06 15.65 -0.34
#